data_AF-A0A7Y0RCX0-F1
#
_entry.id   AF-A0A7Y0RCX0-F1
#
_cell.length_a   1.000
_cell.length_b   1.000
_cell.length_c   1.000
_cell.angle_alpha   90.00
_cell.angle_beta   90.00
_cell.angle_gamma   90.00
#
_symmetry.space_group_name_H-M   'P 1'
#
loop_
_entity.id
_entity.type
_entity.pdbx_description
1 polymer ?
#
loop_
_entity_poly.entity_id
_entity_poly.type
_entity_poly.pdbx_seq_one_letter_code
_entity_poly.pdbx_strand_id
1 'polypeptide(L)'
;MNKRTLKAVCAVTALTALAAGPFTAATAEEVRVPVMSQAERSAQENLPRTGMSDASVRNGWGEPRQITGPVGDPPISQWHYEGFVVYFEDDRVIHAVLKPER
;
A
#
# COMPACT_ATOMS: atom_id res chain seq x y z
N MET A 1 -31.48 31.02 68.45
CA MET A 1 -30.67 32.12 69.02
C MET A 1 -29.24 31.63 69.18
N ASN A 2 -28.37 31.86 68.19
CA ASN A 2 -26.91 31.74 68.36
C ASN A 2 -26.21 32.22 67.09
N LYS A 3 -25.65 33.41 67.22
CA LYS A 3 -24.82 34.14 66.27
C LYS A 3 -23.39 33.65 66.45
N ARG A 4 -22.56 33.59 65.39
CA ARG A 4 -21.18 34.11 65.35
C ARG A 4 -20.43 33.66 64.09
N THR A 5 -20.12 34.68 63.29
CA THR A 5 -19.04 34.84 62.32
C THR A 5 -17.71 34.15 62.69
N LEU A 6 -16.92 33.69 61.71
CA LEU A 6 -15.58 34.23 61.44
C LEU A 6 -14.94 33.67 60.15
N LYS A 7 -14.01 34.46 59.63
CA LYS A 7 -13.40 34.46 58.30
C LYS A 7 -12.47 33.27 58.05
N ALA A 8 -12.45 32.79 56.81
CA ALA A 8 -11.24 32.24 56.19
C ALA A 8 -11.21 32.66 54.72
N VAL A 9 -10.96 33.97 54.52
CA VAL A 9 -10.31 34.47 53.31
C VAL A 9 -8.87 33.94 53.35
N CYS A 10 -8.34 33.56 52.19
CA CYS A 10 -7.01 32.96 51.93
C CYS A 10 -6.95 31.42 51.97
N ALA A 11 -7.43 30.77 50.91
CA ALA A 11 -6.85 29.52 50.39
C ALA A 11 -7.34 29.15 48.98
N VAL A 12 -7.68 30.10 48.11
CA VAL A 12 -8.10 29.79 46.73
C VAL A 12 -7.35 30.69 45.74
N THR A 13 -6.02 30.72 45.82
CA THR A 13 -5.17 31.37 44.81
C THR A 13 -3.81 30.68 44.73
N ALA A 14 -3.77 29.36 44.53
CA ALA A 14 -2.51 28.64 44.30
C ALA A 14 -2.66 27.32 43.50
N LEU A 15 -3.55 27.25 42.50
CA LEU A 15 -3.62 26.06 41.62
C LEU A 15 -3.85 26.34 40.13
N THR A 16 -3.71 27.59 39.66
CA THR A 16 -4.03 27.95 38.26
C THR A 16 -2.81 28.49 37.51
N ALA A 17 -1.68 27.77 37.50
CA ALA A 17 -0.50 28.22 36.77
C ALA A 17 0.37 27.09 36.16
N LEU A 18 -0.22 25.98 35.70
CA LEU A 18 0.56 24.92 35.02
C LEU A 18 0.00 24.44 33.66
N ALA A 19 -0.97 25.13 33.06
CA ALA A 19 -1.68 24.60 31.87
C ALA A 19 -1.40 25.32 30.54
N ALA A 20 -0.28 26.05 30.38
CA ALA A 20 0.03 26.80 29.17
C ALA A 20 1.35 26.37 28.49
N GLY A 21 1.56 25.06 28.33
CA GLY A 21 2.60 24.55 27.43
C GLY A 21 2.16 24.66 25.96
N PRO A 22 3.10 24.78 25.00
CA PRO A 22 2.75 24.89 23.58
C PRO A 22 2.09 23.58 23.09
N PHE A 23 0.83 23.68 22.69
CA PHE A 23 0.12 22.61 22.00
C PHE A 23 0.65 22.51 20.57
N THR A 24 1.54 21.54 20.33
CA THR A 24 1.94 21.16 18.97
C THR A 24 0.86 20.24 18.42
N ALA A 25 0.12 20.71 17.42
CA ALA A 25 -0.84 19.87 16.71
C ALA A 25 -0.07 18.82 15.90
N ALA A 26 -0.39 17.54 16.09
CA ALA A 26 0.14 16.47 15.26
C ALA A 26 -0.58 16.48 13.91
N THR A 27 0.18 16.50 12.81
CA THR A 27 -0.35 16.26 11.46
C THR A 27 -0.13 14.79 11.12
N ALA A 28 -1.19 14.08 10.73
CA ALA A 28 -1.12 12.71 10.23
C ALA A 28 -1.26 12.71 8.70
N GLU A 29 -0.36 12.01 8.02
CA GLU A 29 -0.42 11.81 6.58
C GLU A 29 -1.35 10.63 6.24
N GLU A 30 -2.34 10.87 5.38
CA GLU A 30 -3.22 9.81 4.87
C GLU A 30 -2.64 9.26 3.56
N VAL A 31 -1.97 8.11 3.64
CA VAL A 31 -1.55 7.34 2.46
C VAL A 31 -2.70 6.45 2.02
N ARG A 32 -3.29 6.75 0.86
CA ARG A 32 -4.28 5.86 0.23
C ARG A 32 -3.57 4.83 -0.63
N VAL A 33 -3.83 3.56 -0.35
CA VAL A 33 -3.47 2.46 -1.26
C VAL A 33 -4.67 2.22 -2.17
N PRO A 34 -4.57 2.51 -3.48
CA PRO A 34 -5.66 2.23 -4.40
C PRO A 34 -5.94 0.72 -4.41
N VAL A 35 -7.23 0.37 -4.42
CA VAL A 35 -7.67 -0.99 -4.66
C VAL A 35 -7.95 -1.17 -6.14
N MET A 36 -7.71 -2.38 -6.64
CA MET A 36 -7.98 -2.75 -8.02
C MET A 36 -9.46 -2.50 -8.37
N SER A 37 -9.69 -1.71 -9.43
CA SER A 37 -11.02 -1.40 -9.96
C SER A 37 -11.68 -2.62 -10.60
N GLN A 38 -12.99 -2.51 -10.88
CA GLN A 38 -13.70 -3.56 -11.60
C GLN A 38 -13.17 -3.78 -13.02
N ALA A 39 -12.74 -2.72 -13.71
CA ALA A 39 -12.14 -2.81 -15.03
C ALA A 39 -10.81 -3.59 -15.00
N GLU A 40 -9.96 -3.30 -14.00
CA GLU A 40 -8.69 -4.02 -13.81
C GLU A 40 -8.91 -5.49 -13.45
N ARG A 41 -9.94 -5.82 -12.67
CA ARG A 41 -10.29 -7.23 -12.40
C ARG A 41 -10.65 -7.98 -13.68
N SER A 42 -11.43 -7.38 -14.58
CA SER A 42 -11.74 -7.99 -15.87
C SER A 42 -10.50 -8.14 -16.76
N ALA A 43 -9.56 -7.18 -16.71
CA ALA A 43 -8.30 -7.29 -17.41
C ALA A 43 -7.41 -8.42 -16.87
N GLN A 44 -7.43 -8.66 -15.55
CA GLN A 44 -6.70 -9.75 -14.90
C GLN A 44 -7.14 -11.14 -15.42
N GLU A 45 -8.41 -11.31 -15.81
CA GLU A 45 -8.91 -12.58 -16.37
C GLU A 45 -8.28 -12.94 -17.72
N ASN A 46 -7.76 -11.94 -18.44
CA ASN A 46 -7.12 -12.08 -19.75
C ASN A 46 -5.60 -12.22 -19.68
N LEU A 47 -5.02 -12.39 -18.48
CA LEU A 47 -3.58 -12.59 -18.32
C LEU A 47 -3.19 -14.07 -18.50
N PRO A 48 -1.91 -14.33 -18.85
CA PRO A 48 -1.35 -15.67 -18.80
C PRO A 48 -1.58 -16.33 -17.45
N ARG A 49 -2.10 -17.56 -17.47
CA ARG A 49 -2.35 -18.33 -16.24
C ARG A 49 -1.07 -19.01 -15.77
N THR A 50 -0.95 -19.19 -14.46
CA THR A 50 0.12 -19.99 -13.84
C THR A 50 0.21 -21.37 -14.50
N GLY A 51 1.44 -21.81 -14.78
CA GLY A 51 1.77 -23.08 -15.42
C GLY A 51 1.81 -23.06 -16.95
N MET A 52 1.33 -21.99 -17.61
CA MET A 52 1.50 -21.83 -19.06
C MET A 52 2.98 -21.84 -19.44
N SER A 53 3.30 -22.45 -20.59
CA SER A 53 4.64 -22.39 -21.15
C SER A 53 4.92 -21.02 -21.77
N ASP A 54 6.18 -20.64 -21.81
CA ASP A 54 6.66 -19.43 -22.48
C ASP A 54 6.19 -19.34 -23.95
N ALA A 55 6.19 -20.47 -24.67
CA ALA A 55 5.66 -20.60 -26.03
C ALA A 55 4.15 -20.37 -26.11
N SER A 56 3.38 -20.86 -25.14
CA SER A 56 1.94 -20.59 -25.06
C SER A 56 1.66 -19.10 -24.82
N VAL A 57 2.49 -18.45 -24.00
CA VAL A 57 2.37 -17.00 -23.76
C VAL A 57 2.69 -16.20 -25.03
N ARG A 58 3.76 -16.56 -25.76
CA ARG A 58 4.05 -15.92 -27.05
C ARG A 58 2.92 -16.10 -28.07
N ASN A 59 2.34 -17.29 -28.14
CA ASN A 59 1.23 -17.57 -29.05
C ASN A 59 -0.04 -16.77 -28.68
N GLY A 60 -0.29 -16.52 -27.39
CA GLY A 60 -1.48 -15.80 -26.94
C GLY A 60 -1.34 -14.28 -26.96
N TRP A 61 -0.17 -13.74 -26.61
CA TRP A 61 0.05 -12.31 -26.37
C TRP A 61 1.15 -11.69 -27.24
N GLY A 62 1.83 -12.49 -28.08
CA GLY A 62 2.94 -12.05 -28.91
C GLY A 62 4.27 -11.96 -28.15
N GLU A 63 5.28 -11.41 -28.82
CA GLU A 63 6.58 -11.17 -28.19
C GLU A 63 6.51 -10.08 -27.11
N PRO A 64 7.20 -10.26 -25.97
CA PRO A 64 7.32 -9.21 -24.97
C PRO A 64 8.13 -8.04 -25.51
N ARG A 65 7.90 -6.84 -24.96
CA ARG A 65 8.68 -5.64 -25.28
C ARG A 65 10.07 -5.67 -24.69
N GLN A 66 10.20 -6.32 -23.54
CA GLN A 66 11.44 -6.44 -22.81
C GLN A 66 11.43 -7.72 -21.99
N ILE A 67 12.60 -8.36 -21.90
CA ILE A 67 12.86 -9.49 -21.00
C ILE A 67 13.96 -9.07 -20.04
N THR A 68 13.77 -9.34 -18.74
CA THR A 68 14.72 -9.06 -17.67
C THR A 68 15.03 -10.34 -16.89
N GLY A 69 16.27 -10.51 -16.42
CA GLY A 69 16.75 -11.71 -15.73
C GLY A 69 17.36 -12.76 -16.68
N PRO A 70 17.42 -14.05 -16.29
CA PRO A 70 16.93 -14.59 -15.03
C PRO A 70 17.79 -14.17 -13.82
N VAL A 71 17.18 -14.16 -12.63
CA VAL A 71 17.88 -13.93 -11.35
C VAL A 71 17.46 -14.98 -10.32
N GLY A 72 18.38 -15.33 -9.43
CA GLY A 72 18.11 -16.24 -8.30
C GLY A 72 18.23 -17.73 -8.63
N ASP A 73 17.91 -18.54 -7.61
CA ASP A 73 17.77 -19.99 -7.67
C ASP A 73 16.51 -20.34 -6.83
N PRO A 74 15.40 -20.79 -7.44
CA PRO A 74 15.24 -21.09 -8.87
C PRO A 74 15.28 -19.82 -9.76
N PRO A 75 15.66 -19.95 -11.04
CA PRO A 75 15.87 -18.80 -11.93
C PRO A 75 14.55 -18.15 -12.34
N ILE A 76 14.37 -16.87 -11.99
CA ILE A 76 13.15 -16.11 -12.33
C ILE A 76 13.44 -15.07 -13.42
N SER A 77 12.70 -15.14 -14.53
CA SER A 77 12.71 -14.11 -15.58
C SER A 77 11.41 -13.30 -15.62
N GLN A 78 11.50 -12.06 -16.08
CA GLN A 78 10.37 -11.13 -16.19
C GLN A 78 10.19 -10.70 -17.63
N TRP A 79 8.99 -10.88 -18.16
CA TRP A 79 8.63 -10.48 -19.51
C TRP A 79 7.62 -9.35 -19.44
N HIS A 80 8.00 -8.21 -20.00
CA HIS A 80 7.23 -6.99 -19.94
C HIS A 80 6.44 -6.81 -21.25
N TYR A 81 5.10 -6.80 -21.12
CA TYR A 81 4.17 -6.39 -22.17
C TYR A 81 3.78 -4.92 -21.96
N GLU A 82 2.92 -4.34 -22.80
CA GLU A 82 2.46 -2.95 -22.63
C GLU A 82 1.85 -2.74 -21.24
N GLY A 83 0.77 -3.45 -20.92
CA GLY A 83 -0.02 -3.24 -19.70
C GLY A 83 0.23 -4.23 -18.56
N PHE A 84 1.12 -5.22 -18.72
CA PHE A 84 1.35 -6.24 -17.70
C PHE A 84 2.77 -6.82 -17.75
N VAL A 85 3.14 -7.57 -16.71
CA VAL A 85 4.41 -8.29 -16.61
C VAL A 85 4.11 -9.74 -16.27
N VAL A 86 4.79 -10.66 -16.95
CA VAL A 86 4.72 -12.11 -16.70
C VAL A 86 6.02 -12.57 -16.07
N TYR A 87 5.92 -13.30 -14.98
CA TYR A 87 7.04 -13.88 -14.26
C TYR A 87 7.11 -15.36 -14.59
N PHE A 88 8.30 -15.81 -14.99
CA PHE A 88 8.58 -17.20 -15.31
C PHE A 88 9.63 -17.77 -14.37
N GLU A 89 9.39 -18.97 -13.87
CA GLU A 89 10.41 -19.87 -13.34
C GLU A 89 10.71 -20.90 -14.42
N ASP A 90 11.97 -21.01 -14.86
CA ASP A 90 12.34 -21.73 -16.07
C ASP A 90 11.45 -21.34 -17.28
N ASP A 91 10.68 -22.28 -17.83
CA ASP A 91 9.75 -22.08 -18.96
C ASP A 91 8.29 -21.86 -18.54
N ARG A 92 8.00 -21.79 -17.23
CA ARG A 92 6.63 -21.79 -16.69
C ARG A 92 6.24 -20.48 -16.06
N VAL A 93 5.06 -19.99 -16.42
CA VAL A 93 4.44 -18.84 -15.76
C VAL A 93 4.23 -19.18 -14.29
N ILE A 94 4.82 -18.39 -13.40
CA ILE A 94 4.51 -18.42 -11.98
C ILE A 94 3.47 -17.36 -11.61
N HIS A 95 3.53 -16.18 -12.26
CA HIS A 95 2.59 -15.09 -12.00
C HIS A 95 2.48 -14.09 -13.15
N ALA A 96 1.35 -13.40 -13.26
CA ALA A 96 1.16 -12.30 -14.20
C ALA A 96 0.43 -11.13 -13.51
N VAL A 97 0.96 -9.93 -13.66
CA VAL A 97 0.55 -8.74 -12.89
C VAL A 97 0.31 -7.57 -13.84
N LEU A 98 -0.84 -6.90 -13.70
CA LEU A 98 -1.11 -5.63 -14.39
C LEU A 98 -0.15 -4.53 -13.90
N LYS A 99 0.32 -3.70 -14.83
CA LYS A 99 1.05 -2.50 -14.46
C LYS A 99 0.06 -1.47 -13.89
N PRO A 100 0.38 -0.81 -12.78
CA PRO A 100 -0.44 0.28 -12.27
C PRO A 100 -0.40 1.46 -13.23
N GLU A 101 -1.57 2.00 -13.57
CA GLU A 101 -1.70 3.34 -14.17
C GLU A 101 -1.16 4.36 -13.16
N ARG A 102 -0.22 5.22 -13.58
CA ARG A 102 0.38 6.25 -12.71
C ARG A 102 -0.37 7.57 -12.78
#